data_AF-A0AAD9TUL8-F1
#
_entry.id   AF-A0AAD9TUL8-F1
#
_cell.length_a   1.000
_cell.length_b   1.000
_cell.length_c   1.000
_cell.angle_alpha   90.00
_cell.angle_beta   90.00
_cell.angle_gamma   90.00
#
_symmetry.space_group_name_H-M   'P 1'
#
loop_
_entity.id
_entity.type
_entity.pdbx_description
1 polymer ?
#
loop_
_entity_poly.entity_id
_entity_poly.type
_entity_poly.pdbx_seq_one_letter_code
_entity_poly.pdbx_strand_id
1 'polypeptide(L)'
;MDPSKNVDREFAYGSGHINPLEAINPALVYETLKPDYIKMLCSAGYRDKQLRLVTGDNSTCPKEIESLKDLNYPSMQADVTRDKPFEVNIK
;
A
#
# COMPACT_ATOMS: atom_id res chain seq x y z
N MET A 1 5.70 -19.78 -9.54
CA MET A 1 6.68 -18.69 -9.50
C MET A 1 7.75 -19.07 -8.50
N ASP A 2 9.00 -18.77 -8.82
CA ASP A 2 10.15 -19.29 -8.07
C ASP A 2 11.05 -18.11 -7.66
N PRO A 3 11.09 -17.73 -6.36
CA PRO A 3 11.91 -16.63 -5.87
C PRO A 3 13.41 -16.84 -6.12
N SER A 4 13.85 -18.08 -6.36
CA SER A 4 15.25 -18.38 -6.70
C SER A 4 15.59 -18.09 -8.16
N LYS A 5 14.58 -17.95 -9.03
CA LYS A 5 14.75 -17.75 -10.48
C LYS A 5 14.47 -16.34 -10.95
N ASN A 6 13.80 -15.51 -10.14
CA ASN A 6 13.52 -14.12 -10.48
C ASN A 6 14.17 -13.20 -9.44
N VAL A 7 15.18 -12.43 -9.88
CA VAL A 7 15.96 -11.52 -9.02
C VAL A 7 15.12 -10.37 -8.45
N ASP A 8 14.03 -9.99 -9.13
CA ASP A 8 13.15 -8.91 -8.72
C ASP A 8 12.07 -9.37 -7.72
N ARG A 9 11.90 -10.69 -7.54
CA ARG A 9 11.03 -11.32 -6.53
C ARG A 9 9.63 -10.70 -6.47
N GLU A 10 9.18 -10.26 -5.30
CA GLU A 10 7.86 -9.65 -5.07
C GLU A 10 7.64 -8.40 -5.93
N PHE A 11 8.70 -7.69 -6.36
CA PHE A 11 8.55 -6.57 -7.28
C PHE A 11 8.26 -7.00 -8.73
N ALA A 12 8.51 -8.26 -9.10
CA ALA A 12 8.10 -8.79 -10.40
C ALA A 12 6.68 -9.36 -10.40
N TYR A 13 6.22 -9.96 -9.29
CA TYR A 13 4.98 -10.74 -9.28
C TYR A 13 4.03 -10.49 -8.10
N GLY A 14 4.34 -9.56 -7.20
CA GLY A 14 3.52 -9.25 -6.03
C GLY A 14 3.30 -10.47 -5.15
N SER A 15 2.04 -10.75 -4.82
CA SER A 15 1.63 -11.90 -4.00
C SER A 15 1.75 -13.26 -4.70
N GLY A 16 2.05 -13.29 -5.99
CA GLY A 16 2.21 -14.52 -6.76
C GLY A 16 1.08 -14.79 -7.75
N HIS A 17 0.88 -16.07 -8.09
CA HIS A 17 0.06 -16.45 -9.25
C HIS A 17 -1.38 -16.59 -8.78
N ILE A 18 -2.31 -16.03 -9.53
CA ILE A 18 -3.73 -16.07 -9.17
C ILE A 18 -4.21 -17.51 -9.00
N ASN A 19 -4.97 -17.76 -7.92
CA ASN A 19 -5.74 -18.97 -7.74
C ASN A 19 -7.24 -18.60 -7.74
N PRO A 20 -7.94 -18.72 -8.89
CA PRO A 20 -9.32 -18.27 -9.01
C PRO A 20 -10.29 -19.04 -8.12
N LEU A 21 -10.04 -20.32 -7.84
CA LEU A 21 -10.95 -21.15 -7.03
C LEU A 21 -10.95 -20.72 -5.56
N GLU A 22 -9.77 -20.44 -5.01
CA GLU A 22 -9.63 -19.96 -3.63
C GLU A 22 -10.06 -18.49 -3.48
N ALA A 23 -9.89 -17.67 -4.52
CA ALA A 23 -10.25 -16.25 -4.50
C ALA A 23 -11.77 -16.00 -4.32
N ILE A 24 -12.62 -17.01 -4.57
CA ILE A 24 -14.07 -16.91 -4.37
C ILE A 24 -14.43 -16.77 -2.89
N ASN A 25 -13.69 -17.45 -2.00
CA ASN A 25 -13.92 -17.39 -0.56
C ASN A 25 -12.58 -17.32 0.20
N PRO A 26 -11.96 -16.13 0.26
CA PRO A 26 -10.64 -15.96 0.87
C PRO A 26 -10.67 -15.99 2.41
N ALA A 27 -11.84 -16.19 3.02
CA ALA A 27 -12.17 -16.02 4.44
C ALA A 27 -12.00 -14.59 4.98
N LEU A 28 -10.84 -13.95 4.78
CA LEU A 28 -10.55 -12.58 5.22
C LEU A 28 -10.13 -11.70 4.04
N VAL A 29 -10.47 -10.41 4.12
CA VAL A 29 -10.12 -9.41 3.12
C VAL A 29 -9.58 -8.15 3.79
N TYR A 30 -8.61 -7.52 3.13
CA TYR A 30 -8.07 -6.22 3.52
C TYR A 30 -8.90 -5.12 2.86
N GLU A 31 -9.96 -4.68 3.54
CA GLU A 31 -10.85 -3.63 3.03
C GLU A 31 -10.19 -2.25 3.11
N THR A 32 -10.37 -1.45 2.06
CA THR A 32 -9.94 -0.04 2.00
C THR A 32 -11.04 0.78 1.33
N LEU A 33 -11.30 1.97 1.86
CA LEU A 33 -12.29 2.89 1.34
C LEU A 33 -11.62 4.14 0.77
N LYS A 34 -12.36 4.92 -0.02
CA LYS A 34 -11.88 6.18 -0.60
C LYS A 34 -11.19 7.12 0.42
N PRO A 35 -11.71 7.31 1.66
CA PRO A 35 -11.03 8.13 2.66
C PRO A 35 -9.63 7.64 3.03
N ASP A 36 -9.39 6.33 3.02
CA ASP A 36 -8.08 5.75 3.33
C ASP A 36 -7.06 6.08 2.24
N TYR A 37 -7.48 6.05 0.97
CA TYR A 37 -6.65 6.52 -0.14
C TYR A 37 -6.39 8.02 -0.10
N ILE A 38 -7.38 8.83 0.31
CA ILE A 38 -7.18 10.27 0.51
C ILE A 38 -6.11 10.50 1.59
N LYS A 39 -6.23 9.83 2.73
CA LYS A 39 -5.23 9.88 3.80
C LYS A 39 -3.85 9.49 3.27
N MET A 40 -3.74 8.34 2.60
CA MET A 40 -2.47 7.87 2.00
C MET A 40 -1.86 8.93 1.06
N LEU A 41 -2.63 9.50 0.14
CA LEU A 41 -2.13 10.53 -0.79
C LEU A 41 -1.66 11.79 -0.04
N CYS A 42 -2.40 12.22 0.98
CA CYS A 42 -2.01 13.33 1.82
C CYS A 42 -0.70 13.04 2.59
N SER A 43 -0.53 11.81 3.10
CA SER A 43 0.71 11.35 3.72
C SER A 43 1.88 11.27 2.73
N ALA A 44 1.60 11.09 1.43
CA ALA A 44 2.60 11.16 0.36
C ALA A 44 2.98 12.61 -0.02
N GLY A 45 2.37 13.61 0.61
CA GLY A 45 2.64 15.03 0.38
C GLY A 45 1.74 15.69 -0.65
N TYR A 46 0.64 15.05 -1.08
CA TYR A 46 -0.35 15.70 -1.94
C TYR A 46 -1.04 16.83 -1.18
N ARG A 47 -1.17 17.98 -1.83
CA ARG A 47 -1.97 19.11 -1.32
C ARG A 47 -3.36 19.10 -1.93
N ASP A 48 -4.31 19.79 -1.31
CA ASP A 48 -5.72 19.85 -1.77
C ASP A 48 -5.86 20.09 -3.28
N LYS A 49 -5.07 20.99 -3.87
CA LYS A 49 -5.11 21.23 -5.32
C LYS A 49 -4.77 19.99 -6.15
N GLN A 50 -3.73 19.24 -5.75
CA GLN A 50 -3.31 18.02 -6.45
C GLN A 50 -4.26 16.86 -6.14
N LEU A 51 -4.72 16.76 -4.89
CA LEU A 51 -5.67 15.75 -4.47
C LEU A 51 -6.94 15.83 -5.31
N ARG A 52 -7.51 17.02 -5.49
CA ARG A 52 -8.75 17.22 -6.26
C ARG A 52 -8.60 16.89 -7.75
N LEU A 53 -7.40 17.03 -8.31
CA LEU A 53 -7.10 16.56 -9.68
C LEU A 53 -7.17 15.03 -9.78
N VAL A 54 -6.80 14.32 -8.72
CA VAL A 54 -6.84 12.85 -8.65
C VAL A 54 -8.23 12.34 -8.29
N THR A 55 -8.88 12.93 -7.28
CA THR A 55 -10.17 12.46 -6.76
C THR A 55 -11.36 12.90 -7.61
N GLY A 56 -11.19 13.93 -8.45
CA GLY A 56 -12.26 14.47 -9.31
C GLY A 56 -13.38 15.19 -8.55
N ASP A 57 -13.20 15.45 -7.25
CA ASP A 57 -14.18 16.09 -6.38
C ASP A 57 -13.52 17.11 -5.45
N ASN A 58 -14.27 17.62 -4.46
CA ASN A 58 -13.80 18.63 -3.51
C ASN A 58 -13.08 18.05 -2.28
N SER A 59 -12.50 16.85 -2.38
CA SER A 59 -11.73 16.25 -1.28
C SER A 59 -10.61 17.17 -0.79
N THR A 60 -10.33 17.08 0.51
CA THR A 60 -9.27 17.84 1.19
C THR A 60 -8.50 16.94 2.13
N CYS A 61 -7.24 17.28 2.39
CA CYS A 61 -6.45 16.54 3.36
C CYS A 61 -6.95 16.79 4.79
N PRO A 62 -7.05 15.73 5.63
CA PRO A 62 -7.34 15.90 7.05
C PRO A 62 -6.17 16.63 7.75
N LYS A 63 -6.46 17.22 8.92
CA LYS A 63 -5.43 17.90 9.73
C LYS A 63 -4.43 16.91 10.34
N GLU A 64 -4.94 15.75 10.77
CA GLU A 64 -4.12 14.65 11.26
C GLU A 64 -3.81 13.72 10.08
N ILE A 65 -2.51 13.58 9.80
CA ILE A 65 -2.00 12.78 8.70
C ILE A 65 -1.42 11.50 9.32
N GLU A 66 -1.98 10.36 8.95
CA GLU A 66 -1.52 9.03 9.35
C GLU A 66 -0.24 8.64 8.58
N SER A 67 0.46 7.59 9.00
CA SER A 67 1.65 7.13 8.27
C SER A 67 1.22 6.55 6.92
N LEU A 68 2.03 6.74 5.88
CA LEU A 68 1.86 6.05 4.59
C LEU A 68 1.76 4.52 4.73
N LYS A 69 2.38 3.98 5.79
CA LYS A 69 2.44 2.55 6.09
C LYS A 69 1.14 2.01 6.69
N ASP A 70 0.19 2.89 7.07
CA ASP A 70 -1.03 2.51 7.78
C ASP A 70 -2.19 2.16 6.83
N LEU A 71 -1.98 2.22 5.50
CA LEU A 71 -2.97 1.74 4.54
C LEU A 71 -3.17 0.23 4.72
N ASN A 72 -4.42 -0.21 4.86
CA ASN A 72 -4.80 -1.61 5.00
C ASN A 72 -4.62 -2.39 3.68
N TYR A 73 -3.36 -2.57 3.25
CA TYR A 73 -2.99 -3.17 1.98
C TYR A 73 -2.50 -4.62 2.20
N PRO A 74 -2.83 -5.59 1.32
CA PRO A 74 -2.54 -7.02 1.53
C PRO A 74 -1.06 -7.41 1.31
N SER A 75 -0.14 -6.47 1.47
CA SER A 75 1.31 -6.68 1.40
C SER A 75 2.05 -5.63 2.21
N MET A 76 3.26 -5.96 2.67
CA MET A 76 4.13 -5.05 3.40
C MET A 76 5.39 -4.75 2.59
N GLN A 77 5.89 -3.52 2.69
CA GLN A 77 7.17 -3.12 2.12
C GLN A 77 7.93 -2.23 3.11
N ALA A 78 9.26 -2.32 3.09
CA ALA A 78 10.13 -1.47 3.86
C ALA A 78 11.33 -1.05 3.01
N ASP A 79 11.49 0.25 2.81
CA ASP A 79 12.72 0.81 2.27
C ASP A 79 13.75 0.92 3.41
N VAL A 80 14.91 0.29 3.20
CA VAL A 80 15.96 0.16 4.21
C VAL A 80 17.31 0.44 3.57
N THR A 81 18.24 1.00 4.35
CA THR A 81 19.60 1.20 3.87
C THR A 81 20.36 -0.12 3.88
N ARG A 82 20.96 -0.45 2.74
CA ARG A 82 21.83 -1.63 2.61
C ARG A 82 22.94 -1.61 3.68
N ASP A 83 23.24 -2.77 4.24
CA ASP A 83 24.31 -3.01 5.20
C ASP A 83 24.20 -2.21 6.51
N LYS A 84 23.02 -1.66 6.82
CA LYS A 84 22.72 -1.04 8.12
C LYS A 84 21.66 -1.85 8.88
N PRO A 85 21.83 -2.05 10.20
CA PRO A 85 20.75 -2.58 11.03
C PRO A 85 19.50 -1.72 10.92
N PHE A 86 18.34 -2.37 10.82
CA PHE A 86 17.04 -1.69 10.76
C PHE A 86 16.01 -2.43 11.61
N GLU A 87 15.01 -1.70 12.09
CA GLU A 87 13.85 -2.22 12.77
C GLU A 87 12.60 -1.67 12.08
N VAL A 88 11.70 -2.56 11.65
CA VAL A 88 10.45 -2.18 10.99
C VAL A 88 9.31 -2.34 11.98
N ASN A 89 8.83 -1.21 12.50
CA ASN A 89 7.62 -1.18 13.32
C ASN A 89 6.39 -1.09 12.42
N ILE A 90 5.56 -2.13 12.46
CA ILE A 90 4.25 -2.19 11.83
C ILE A 90 3.23 -1.97 12.95
N LYS A 91 2.31 -1.02 12.77
CA LYS A 91 1.25 -0.74 13.75
C LYS A 91 0.13 -1.77 13.67
#